data_AF-A0A9P1DS68-F1
#
_entry.id   AF-A0A9P1DS68-F1
#
_cell.length_a   1.000
_cell.length_b   1.000
_cell.length_c   1.000
_cell.angle_alpha   90.00
_cell.angle_beta   90.00
_cell.angle_gamma   90.00
#
_symmetry.space_group_name_H-M   'P 1'
#
loop_
_entity.id
_entity.type
_entity.pdbx_description
1 polymer ?
#
loop_
_entity_poly.entity_id
_entity_poly.type
_entity_poly.pdbx_seq_one_letter_code
_entity_poly.pdbx_strand_id
1 'polypeptide(L)'
;MLKLFFLATAAAGHKLALLPANEVSRTALLQDASIEPSADPDDGQITNFQSILRQLTNAVASINSPSVTPISSSTSAMESEKSTHEPEVFSLKGPSSATEAPHPLMGSLQPSPIPRRLLFNHKFNLLKASDASLDKQSKLLRDNVRHIVKLFPDLGPSDVHFWDDGDCQAGIEQLQLEESEALGLDFAREKVGMVKSDLCRLVMMYSLGGFYFDTDILPLPNLEQHLEPKATFATVIADDGKNYFQAFLAATPKHPAILESLKEFKKWYDQLNRPGQNKDLLRRKTANGNIGTALLRKAFHTWSRGTREDSVVVHTGGLAGHVSQFFVEKNDQRLKGFQGLPSRLSGKLCNYAVVDRSSKTVVMFSRIYDKVHHQLCREEVQFMHSLIQLHSHS
;
A
#
# COMPACT_ATOMS: atom_id res chain seq x y z
N MET A 1 -27.09 -53.75 -39.57
CA MET A 1 -26.68 -53.47 -38.18
C MET A 1 -27.86 -52.87 -37.45
N LEU A 2 -28.17 -53.43 -36.28
CA LEU A 2 -29.49 -53.46 -35.65
C LEU A 2 -29.75 -52.26 -34.72
N LYS A 3 -31.03 -51.91 -34.63
CA LYS A 3 -31.82 -51.04 -33.71
C LYS A 3 -31.33 -50.96 -32.24
N LEU A 4 -31.35 -49.80 -31.55
CA LEU A 4 -32.46 -48.98 -30.99
C LEU A 4 -32.87 -49.39 -29.54
N PHE A 5 -32.78 -48.42 -28.61
CA PHE A 5 -33.42 -48.21 -27.28
C PHE A 5 -33.59 -49.34 -26.23
N PHE A 6 -33.26 -49.05 -24.96
CA PHE A 6 -34.18 -49.13 -23.81
C PHE A 6 -33.66 -48.36 -22.57
N LEU A 7 -34.56 -47.61 -21.91
CA LEU A 7 -34.48 -47.09 -20.54
C LEU A 7 -34.77 -48.22 -19.53
N ALA A 8 -34.18 -48.18 -18.32
CA ALA A 8 -34.90 -48.45 -17.06
C ALA A 8 -34.06 -48.11 -15.81
N THR A 9 -34.73 -47.48 -14.86
CA THR A 9 -34.37 -47.11 -13.48
C THR A 9 -34.31 -48.29 -12.51
N ALA A 10 -33.48 -48.21 -11.46
CA ALA A 10 -33.79 -48.78 -10.13
C ALA A 10 -32.93 -48.15 -9.03
N ALA A 11 -33.58 -47.84 -7.90
CA ALA A 11 -33.04 -47.27 -6.68
C ALA A 11 -32.88 -48.34 -5.58
N ALA A 12 -31.83 -48.22 -4.76
CA ALA A 12 -31.71 -48.70 -3.37
C ALA A 12 -30.36 -48.16 -2.85
N GLY A 13 -30.22 -47.46 -1.72
CA GLY A 13 -30.82 -47.71 -0.42
C GLY A 13 -29.78 -48.39 0.48
N HIS A 14 -28.82 -47.63 1.05
CA HIS A 14 -27.91 -48.17 2.07
C HIS A 14 -27.86 -47.28 3.32
N LYS A 15 -28.25 -47.93 4.42
CA LYS A 15 -28.30 -47.47 5.80
C LYS A 15 -26.91 -47.09 6.33
N LEU A 16 -26.83 -45.94 7.01
CA LEU A 16 -25.80 -45.66 8.01
C LEU A 16 -26.04 -46.55 9.24
N ALA A 17 -25.03 -47.29 9.66
CA ALA A 17 -24.94 -47.93 10.96
C ALA A 17 -23.85 -47.23 11.77
N LEU A 18 -24.26 -46.54 12.84
CA LEU A 18 -23.44 -46.18 14.00
C LEU A 18 -23.17 -47.45 14.82
N LEU A 19 -21.96 -47.58 15.39
CA LEU A 19 -21.58 -48.30 16.63
C LEU A 19 -20.02 -48.34 16.73
N PRO A 20 -19.39 -48.57 17.90
CA PRO A 20 -19.09 -47.55 18.90
C PRO A 20 -17.58 -47.44 19.23
N ALA A 21 -17.27 -46.48 20.10
CA ALA A 21 -15.96 -46.27 20.73
C ALA A 21 -15.46 -47.50 21.50
N ASN A 22 -14.17 -47.78 21.40
CA ASN A 22 -13.44 -48.61 22.37
C ASN A 22 -12.07 -48.00 22.63
N GLU A 23 -11.83 -47.73 23.92
CA GLU A 23 -10.52 -47.51 24.52
C GLU A 23 -9.61 -48.72 24.30
N VAL A 24 -8.37 -48.48 23.87
CA VAL A 24 -7.25 -49.35 24.23
C VAL A 24 -6.05 -48.48 24.56
N SER A 25 -5.74 -48.46 25.84
CA SER A 25 -4.46 -48.05 26.40
C SER A 25 -3.39 -49.07 26.04
N ARG A 26 -2.24 -48.64 25.50
CA ARG A 26 -0.94 -49.32 25.66
C ARG A 26 0.23 -48.45 25.20
N THR A 27 0.90 -47.92 26.22
CA THR A 27 2.34 -47.81 26.40
C THR A 27 3.21 -48.50 25.34
N ALA A 28 4.08 -47.73 24.68
CA ALA A 28 5.32 -48.22 24.09
C ALA A 28 6.36 -47.09 23.98
N LEU A 29 7.42 -47.25 24.79
CA LEU A 29 8.82 -46.93 24.54
C LEU A 29 9.17 -45.74 23.61
N LEU A 30 9.51 -44.62 24.24
CA LEU A 30 10.46 -43.66 23.67
C LEU A 30 11.87 -44.16 23.99
N GLN A 31 12.58 -44.60 22.96
CA GLN A 31 14.03 -44.80 23.00
C GLN A 31 14.73 -43.54 22.50
N ASP A 32 15.86 -43.30 23.16
CA ASP A 32 16.80 -42.20 23.03
C ASP A 32 17.22 -41.88 21.58
N ALA A 33 17.25 -40.58 21.28
CA ALA A 33 18.14 -40.03 20.27
C ALA A 33 18.79 -38.77 20.86
N SER A 34 19.86 -39.00 21.62
CA SER A 34 20.84 -38.02 22.03
C SER A 34 21.54 -37.50 20.76
N ILE A 35 21.23 -36.27 20.38
CA ILE A 35 22.01 -35.52 19.39
C ILE A 35 22.96 -34.63 20.18
N GLU A 36 24.25 -34.96 20.15
CA GLU A 36 25.32 -34.07 20.63
C GLU A 36 25.45 -32.85 19.69
N PRO A 37 25.56 -31.62 20.23
CA PRO A 37 25.92 -30.46 19.42
C PRO A 37 27.44 -30.40 19.23
N SER A 38 27.86 -30.46 17.97
CA SER A 38 29.23 -30.18 17.54
C SER A 38 29.62 -28.73 17.82
N ALA A 39 30.77 -28.56 18.46
CA ALA A 39 31.46 -27.30 18.66
C ALA A 39 32.09 -26.78 17.35
N ASP A 40 31.85 -25.51 16.99
CA ASP A 40 32.88 -24.47 16.79
C ASP A 40 32.23 -23.09 16.46
N PRO A 41 32.97 -21.95 16.49
CA PRO A 41 32.52 -20.77 17.23
C PRO A 41 32.48 -19.49 16.37
N ASP A 42 31.37 -18.77 16.36
CA ASP A 42 31.43 -17.32 16.14
C ASP A 42 30.11 -16.68 16.56
N ASP A 43 29.98 -16.33 17.84
CA ASP A 43 28.86 -15.51 18.30
C ASP A 43 29.30 -14.56 19.42
N GLY A 44 30.09 -13.57 19.02
CA GLY A 44 30.37 -12.40 19.83
C GLY A 44 29.39 -11.29 19.53
N GLN A 45 28.13 -11.36 20.00
CA GLN A 45 27.29 -10.19 20.31
C GLN A 45 25.88 -10.52 20.87
N ILE A 46 25.77 -11.21 22.01
CA ILE A 46 24.51 -11.21 22.81
C ILE A 46 24.82 -11.13 24.31
N THR A 47 25.30 -9.97 24.79
CA THR A 47 25.39 -9.69 26.25
C THR A 47 25.07 -8.24 26.60
N ASN A 48 24.06 -7.62 25.96
CA ASN A 48 23.66 -6.25 26.35
C ASN A 48 22.17 -6.05 26.65
N PHE A 49 21.35 -7.10 26.72
CA PHE A 49 19.93 -6.93 27.05
C PHE A 49 19.66 -6.83 28.56
N GLN A 50 20.42 -7.55 29.39
CA GLN A 50 20.26 -7.52 30.85
C GLN A 50 20.84 -6.25 31.50
N SER A 51 21.86 -5.63 30.87
CA SER A 51 22.41 -4.33 31.31
C SER A 51 21.40 -3.20 31.13
N ILE A 52 20.68 -3.19 29.99
CA ILE A 52 19.66 -2.18 29.67
C ILE A 52 18.43 -2.33 30.60
N LEU A 53 18.02 -3.57 30.90
CA LEU A 53 16.94 -3.82 31.87
C LEU A 53 17.32 -3.35 33.29
N ARG A 54 18.57 -3.49 33.72
CA ARG A 54 19.04 -2.96 35.01
C ARG A 54 19.08 -1.43 35.06
N GLN A 55 19.43 -0.79 33.95
CA GLN A 55 19.45 0.68 33.87
C GLN A 55 18.04 1.27 33.88
N LEU A 56 17.06 0.60 33.26
CA LEU A 56 15.66 1.04 33.27
C LEU A 56 14.99 0.88 34.64
N THR A 57 15.29 -0.19 35.39
CA THR A 57 14.73 -0.38 36.74
C THR A 57 15.23 0.67 37.73
N ASN A 58 16.45 1.17 37.56
CA ASN A 58 17.01 2.21 38.43
C ASN A 58 16.47 3.62 38.10
N ALA A 59 15.97 3.86 36.89
CA ALA A 59 15.39 5.14 36.49
C ALA A 59 13.97 5.37 37.05
N VAL A 60 13.23 4.30 37.36
CA VAL A 60 11.86 4.38 37.89
C VAL A 60 11.83 4.67 39.41
N ALA A 61 12.92 4.42 40.13
CA ALA A 61 13.02 4.66 41.57
C ALA A 61 13.30 6.14 41.96
N SER A 62 13.48 7.05 41.00
CA SER A 62 13.91 8.43 41.26
C SER A 62 12.85 9.52 41.02
N ILE A 63 11.61 9.16 40.72
CA ILE A 63 10.54 10.17 40.57
C ILE A 63 9.74 10.24 41.87
N ASN A 64 10.23 11.11 42.76
CA ASN A 64 9.50 11.56 43.93
C ASN A 64 8.32 12.47 43.54
N SER A 65 7.30 12.35 44.38
CA SER A 65 6.02 13.05 44.49
C SER A 65 5.99 14.55 44.17
N PRO A 66 4.81 15.03 43.74
CA PRO A 66 4.26 16.27 44.25
C PRO A 66 2.93 16.05 45.00
N SER A 67 2.80 16.83 46.06
CA SER A 67 1.68 17.04 46.96
C SER A 67 0.35 17.33 46.26
N VAL A 68 -0.69 16.58 46.61
CA VAL A 68 -2.08 16.79 46.22
C VAL A 68 -2.78 17.65 47.27
N THR A 69 -3.29 18.82 46.88
CA THR A 69 -4.31 19.59 47.62
C THR A 69 -5.71 19.13 47.21
N PRO A 70 -6.68 19.05 48.13
CA PRO A 70 -8.01 18.53 47.84
C PRO A 70 -8.88 19.60 47.17
N ILE A 71 -9.44 19.27 46.00
CA ILE A 71 -10.48 20.07 45.33
C ILE A 71 -11.84 19.44 45.61
N SER A 72 -12.76 20.28 46.08
CA SER A 72 -14.14 19.95 46.45
C SER A 72 -14.96 19.47 45.25
N SER A 73 -15.67 18.36 45.46
CA SER A 73 -16.69 17.82 44.57
C SER A 73 -17.93 18.72 44.51
N SER A 74 -18.28 19.20 43.33
CA SER A 74 -19.63 19.68 43.01
C SER A 74 -20.25 18.76 41.95
N THR A 75 -21.20 17.96 42.40
CA THR A 75 -22.10 17.15 41.59
C THR A 75 -23.15 18.05 40.94
N SER A 76 -23.19 18.10 39.60
CA SER A 76 -24.38 18.53 38.87
C SER A 76 -24.85 17.37 37.98
N ALA A 77 -26.10 16.97 38.22
CA ALA A 77 -26.80 15.96 37.49
C ALA A 77 -27.17 16.50 36.10
N MET A 78 -26.88 15.74 35.04
CA MET A 78 -27.53 15.92 33.74
C MET A 78 -28.61 14.85 33.59
N GLU A 79 -29.83 15.33 33.48
CA GLU A 79 -31.03 14.57 33.16
C GLU A 79 -30.92 13.98 31.76
N SER A 80 -31.31 12.71 31.62
CA SER A 80 -31.47 12.04 30.35
C SER A 80 -32.89 12.25 29.83
N GLU A 81 -33.02 13.04 28.77
CA GLU A 81 -34.27 13.09 28.01
C GLU A 81 -34.32 11.89 27.04
N LYS A 82 -35.28 11.02 27.34
CA LYS A 82 -35.63 9.80 26.64
C LYS A 82 -36.59 10.17 25.50
N SER A 83 -36.07 10.31 24.28
CA SER A 83 -36.90 10.50 23.09
C SER A 83 -37.36 9.14 22.54
N THR A 84 -38.63 8.82 22.77
CA THR A 84 -39.36 7.71 22.14
C THR A 84 -39.95 8.17 20.80
N HIS A 85 -39.39 7.70 19.68
CA HIS A 85 -40.08 7.71 18.40
C HIS A 85 -40.27 6.26 17.93
N GLU A 86 -41.53 5.84 17.90
CA GLU A 86 -42.00 4.63 17.21
C GLU A 86 -41.95 4.81 15.67
N PRO A 87 -41.83 3.70 14.92
CA PRO A 87 -41.57 3.73 13.49
C PRO A 87 -42.85 3.91 12.66
N GLU A 88 -42.83 4.85 11.70
CA GLU A 88 -43.81 4.89 10.63
C GLU A 88 -43.60 3.70 9.67
N VAL A 89 -44.65 2.89 9.54
CA VAL A 89 -44.76 1.79 8.59
C VAL A 89 -44.91 2.36 7.18
N PHE A 90 -43.82 2.38 6.41
CA PHE A 90 -43.84 2.79 5.02
C PHE A 90 -44.28 1.61 4.12
N SER A 91 -45.47 1.72 3.55
CA SER A 91 -46.08 0.73 2.66
C SER A 91 -45.46 0.82 1.26
N LEU A 92 -44.69 -0.19 0.86
CA LEU A 92 -44.12 -0.30 -0.48
C LEU A 92 -45.19 -0.75 -1.49
N LYS A 93 -45.77 0.21 -2.21
CA LYS A 93 -46.43 -0.06 -3.51
C LYS A 93 -45.35 -0.26 -4.56
N GLY A 94 -45.28 -1.46 -5.14
CA GLY A 94 -44.33 -1.82 -6.18
C GLY A 94 -44.54 -0.98 -7.47
N PRO A 95 -43.45 -0.55 -8.14
CA PRO A 95 -43.58 0.08 -9.44
C PRO A 95 -43.75 -0.96 -10.54
N SER A 96 -44.76 -0.68 -11.35
CA SER A 96 -45.13 -1.32 -12.60
C SER A 96 -43.98 -1.29 -13.61
N SER A 97 -43.92 -2.35 -14.42
CA SER A 97 -43.07 -2.53 -15.60
C SER A 97 -43.14 -1.31 -16.52
N ALA A 98 -42.11 -0.45 -16.44
CA ALA A 98 -41.85 0.60 -17.41
C ALA A 98 -40.76 0.12 -18.36
N THR A 99 -41.05 0.19 -19.64
CA THR A 99 -40.19 -0.18 -20.76
C THR A 99 -38.98 0.77 -20.77
N GLU A 100 -37.81 0.26 -20.38
CA GLU A 100 -36.55 1.01 -20.39
C GLU A 100 -36.20 1.45 -21.81
N ALA A 101 -36.18 2.77 -22.03
CA ALA A 101 -35.65 3.35 -23.25
C ALA A 101 -34.17 2.96 -23.41
N PRO A 102 -33.67 2.70 -24.63
CA PRO A 102 -32.29 2.32 -24.85
C PRO A 102 -31.37 3.42 -24.31
N HIS A 103 -30.60 3.07 -23.27
CA HIS A 103 -29.59 3.96 -22.70
C HIS A 103 -28.73 4.54 -23.82
N PRO A 104 -28.49 5.85 -23.84
CA PRO A 104 -27.66 6.48 -24.85
C PRO A 104 -26.31 5.76 -24.87
N LEU A 105 -25.98 5.20 -26.04
CA LEU A 105 -24.68 4.59 -26.34
C LEU A 105 -23.60 5.48 -25.72
N MET A 106 -22.94 4.96 -24.67
CA MET A 106 -21.82 5.64 -24.01
C MET A 106 -20.82 6.02 -25.09
N GLY A 107 -20.84 7.28 -25.51
CA GLY A 107 -19.87 7.83 -26.44
C GLY A 107 -18.49 7.49 -25.90
N SER A 108 -17.60 7.02 -26.77
CA SER A 108 -16.21 6.67 -26.43
C SER A 108 -15.55 7.89 -25.78
N LEU A 109 -15.61 7.96 -24.45
CA LEU A 109 -14.91 8.96 -23.66
C LEU A 109 -13.44 8.63 -23.79
N GLN A 110 -12.75 9.36 -24.67
CA GLN A 110 -11.31 9.32 -24.74
C GLN A 110 -10.76 9.65 -23.34
N PRO A 111 -9.86 8.82 -22.79
CA PRO A 111 -9.27 9.11 -21.49
C PRO A 111 -8.61 10.48 -21.51
N SER A 112 -8.93 11.31 -20.51
CA SER A 112 -8.20 12.56 -20.29
C SER A 112 -6.77 12.26 -19.83
N PRO A 113 -5.80 13.18 -20.04
CA PRO A 113 -4.47 13.04 -19.46
C PRO A 113 -4.50 12.90 -17.93
N ILE A 114 -3.42 12.38 -17.35
CA ILE A 114 -3.24 12.36 -15.88
C ILE A 114 -3.37 13.79 -15.34
N PRO A 115 -4.26 14.04 -14.34
CA PRO A 115 -4.46 15.39 -13.82
C PRO A 115 -3.22 15.87 -13.08
N ARG A 116 -2.92 17.17 -13.18
CA ARG A 116 -1.81 17.80 -12.45
C ARG A 116 -2.21 17.95 -10.97
N ARG A 117 -1.95 16.91 -10.18
CA ARG A 117 -2.28 16.82 -8.75
C ARG A 117 -1.22 15.97 -8.06
N LEU A 118 -0.74 16.41 -6.90
CA LEU A 118 0.20 15.65 -6.08
C LEU A 118 -0.53 14.94 -4.96
N LEU A 119 -0.20 13.67 -4.78
CA LEU A 119 -0.80 12.79 -3.78
C LEU A 119 0.31 12.24 -2.87
N PHE A 120 0.11 12.38 -1.57
CA PHE A 120 0.97 11.85 -0.54
C PHE A 120 0.11 11.19 0.53
N ASN A 121 0.63 10.17 1.20
CA ASN A 121 0.05 9.72 2.45
C ASN A 121 1.16 9.41 3.48
N HIS A 122 0.82 9.59 4.74
CA HIS A 122 1.70 9.30 5.87
C HIS A 122 0.86 9.23 7.15
N LYS A 123 1.40 8.70 8.25
CA LYS A 123 0.71 8.62 9.56
C LYS A 123 0.14 9.96 10.08
N PHE A 124 0.63 11.08 9.56
CA PHE A 124 0.12 12.43 9.78
C PHE A 124 0.60 13.34 8.65
N ASN A 125 -0.08 14.48 8.46
CA ASN A 125 0.27 15.46 7.44
C ASN A 125 1.60 16.18 7.75
N LEU A 126 2.66 15.79 7.05
CA LEU A 126 4.01 16.35 7.23
C LEU A 126 4.06 17.86 6.95
N LEU A 127 3.24 18.36 6.03
CA LEU A 127 3.23 19.78 5.64
C LEU A 127 2.57 20.68 6.70
N LYS A 128 1.66 20.13 7.52
CA LYS A 128 0.96 20.86 8.59
C LYS A 128 1.63 20.72 9.96
N ALA A 129 2.49 19.72 10.14
CA ALA A 129 3.13 19.45 11.42
C ALA A 129 4.17 20.53 11.81
N SER A 130 4.14 20.93 13.09
CA SER A 130 5.07 21.91 13.65
C SER A 130 6.49 21.35 13.80
N ASP A 131 7.51 22.21 13.72
CA ASP A 131 8.91 21.80 13.88
C ASP A 131 9.23 21.14 15.22
N ALA A 132 8.52 21.53 16.28
CA ALA A 132 8.68 20.97 17.61
C ALA A 132 8.13 19.53 17.72
N SER A 133 7.11 19.20 16.93
CA SER A 133 6.48 17.87 16.93
C SER A 133 7.20 16.84 16.06
N LEU A 134 8.20 17.25 15.27
CA LEU A 134 8.87 16.37 14.32
C LEU A 134 10.24 15.91 14.83
N ASP A 135 10.46 14.60 14.80
CA ASP A 135 11.79 14.03 14.92
C ASP A 135 12.66 14.36 13.69
N LYS A 136 13.95 14.03 13.77
CA LYS A 136 14.92 14.31 12.69
C LYS A 136 14.52 13.66 11.36
N GLN A 137 14.00 12.44 11.40
CA GLN A 137 13.58 11.71 10.21
C GLN A 137 12.38 12.40 9.55
N SER A 138 11.37 12.77 10.34
CA SER A 138 10.14 13.39 9.85
C SER A 138 10.40 14.81 9.31
N LYS A 139 11.38 15.54 9.86
CA LYS A 139 11.86 16.80 9.27
C LYS A 139 12.43 16.58 7.88
N LEU A 140 13.29 15.56 7.71
CA LEU A 140 13.85 15.20 6.41
C LEU A 140 12.75 14.84 5.39
N LEU A 141 11.79 14.00 5.79
CA LEU A 141 10.67 13.62 4.91
C LEU A 141 9.81 14.84 4.54
N ARG A 142 9.55 15.74 5.48
CA ARG A 142 8.81 16.99 5.21
C ARG A 142 9.56 17.88 4.23
N ASP A 143 10.86 18.04 4.39
CA ASP A 143 11.68 18.85 3.49
C ASP A 143 11.72 18.24 2.08
N ASN A 144 11.76 16.90 1.97
CA ASN A 144 11.60 16.20 0.72
C ASN A 144 10.22 16.43 0.07
N VAL A 145 9.12 16.28 0.82
CA VAL A 145 7.77 16.56 0.29
C VAL A 145 7.66 18.01 -0.22
N ARG A 146 8.22 18.98 0.51
CA ARG A 146 8.27 20.38 0.07
C ARG A 146 9.07 20.54 -1.21
N HIS A 147 10.20 19.84 -1.35
CA HIS A 147 10.97 19.78 -2.59
C HIS A 147 10.12 19.23 -3.74
N ILE A 148 9.41 18.12 -3.54
CA ILE A 148 8.52 17.54 -4.56
C ILE A 148 7.46 18.55 -5.01
N VAL A 149 6.80 19.22 -4.07
CA VAL A 149 5.79 20.26 -4.40
C VAL A 149 6.40 21.39 -5.23
N LYS A 150 7.62 21.83 -4.92
CA LYS A 150 8.32 22.89 -5.67
C LYS A 150 8.67 22.49 -7.11
N LEU A 151 8.80 21.20 -7.42
CA LEU A 151 9.01 20.73 -8.80
C LEU A 151 7.78 20.97 -9.69
N PHE A 152 6.62 21.29 -9.11
CA PHE A 152 5.37 21.56 -9.81
C PHE A 152 4.88 22.99 -9.50
N PRO A 153 5.58 24.02 -10.00
CA PRO A 153 5.37 25.41 -9.57
C PRO A 153 3.98 25.99 -9.90
N ASP A 154 3.28 25.41 -10.88
CA ASP A 154 1.94 25.86 -11.29
C ASP A 154 0.82 25.32 -10.39
N LEU A 155 1.13 24.42 -9.44
CA LEU A 155 0.12 23.81 -8.58
C LEU A 155 -0.25 24.70 -7.40
N GLY A 156 -1.55 24.84 -7.16
CA GLY A 156 -2.06 25.50 -5.97
C GLY A 156 -2.10 24.56 -4.76
N PRO A 157 -2.33 25.10 -3.55
CA PRO A 157 -2.52 24.28 -2.35
C PRO A 157 -3.66 23.24 -2.46
N SER A 158 -4.67 23.51 -3.28
CA SER A 158 -5.80 22.59 -3.54
C SER A 158 -5.41 21.38 -4.39
N ASP A 159 -4.26 21.41 -5.06
CA ASP A 159 -3.77 20.34 -5.93
C ASP A 159 -2.78 19.43 -5.21
N VAL A 160 -2.51 19.70 -3.92
CA VAL A 160 -1.61 18.89 -3.08
C VAL A 160 -2.45 18.20 -2.00
N HIS A 161 -2.71 16.91 -2.20
CA HIS A 161 -3.44 16.09 -1.24
C HIS A 161 -2.47 15.28 -0.40
N PHE A 162 -2.64 15.39 0.91
CA PHE A 162 -1.80 14.68 1.86
C PHE A 162 -2.71 13.99 2.88
N TRP A 163 -2.93 12.69 2.69
CA TRP A 163 -3.85 11.89 3.50
C TRP A 163 -3.16 11.23 4.70
N ASP A 164 -3.86 11.22 5.83
CA ASP A 164 -3.58 10.33 6.96
C ASP A 164 -4.57 9.14 7.01
N ASP A 165 -4.47 8.28 8.02
CA ASP A 165 -5.34 7.10 8.17
C ASP A 165 -6.84 7.47 8.16
N GLY A 166 -7.21 8.62 8.72
CA GLY A 166 -8.61 9.08 8.75
C GLY A 166 -9.10 9.49 7.37
N ASP A 167 -8.29 10.25 6.63
CA ASP A 167 -8.58 10.61 5.24
C ASP A 167 -8.68 9.36 4.35
N CYS A 168 -7.77 8.38 4.54
CA CYS A 168 -7.79 7.11 3.81
C CYS A 168 -9.08 6.33 4.05
N GLN A 169 -9.52 6.21 5.31
CA GLN A 169 -10.76 5.53 5.69
C GLN A 169 -11.97 6.19 5.03
N ALA A 170 -12.10 7.51 5.14
CA ALA A 170 -13.18 8.27 4.51
C ALA A 170 -13.15 8.13 2.98
N GLY A 171 -11.96 8.13 2.38
CA GLY A 171 -11.77 7.90 0.94
C GLY A 171 -12.27 6.53 0.49
N ILE A 172 -12.04 5.47 1.29
CA ILE A 172 -12.51 4.10 0.99
C ILE A 172 -14.04 4.03 1.00
N GLU A 173 -14.68 4.64 2.00
CA GLU A 173 -16.13 4.68 2.15
C GLU A 173 -16.81 5.41 0.99
N GLN A 174 -16.12 6.39 0.39
CA GLN A 174 -16.62 7.18 -0.74
C GLN A 174 -16.41 6.51 -2.12
N LEU A 175 -15.70 5.38 -2.21
CA LEU A 175 -15.36 4.76 -3.49
C LEU A 175 -16.60 4.30 -4.29
N GLN A 176 -17.72 4.02 -3.62
CA GLN A 176 -18.95 3.45 -4.20
C GLN A 176 -18.70 2.17 -5.01
N LEU A 177 -17.73 1.35 -4.58
CA LEU A 177 -17.47 0.03 -5.13
C LEU A 177 -18.17 -1.03 -4.28
N GLU A 178 -18.46 -2.19 -4.87
CA GLU A 178 -19.02 -3.34 -4.14
C GLU A 178 -18.11 -3.73 -2.96
N GLU A 179 -16.80 -3.61 -3.13
CA GLU A 179 -15.82 -3.97 -2.12
C GLU A 179 -15.56 -2.88 -1.06
N SER A 180 -16.11 -1.67 -1.21
CA SER A 180 -15.78 -0.49 -0.39
C SER A 180 -15.96 -0.71 1.11
N GLU A 181 -17.13 -1.20 1.54
CA GLU A 181 -17.43 -1.40 2.96
C GLU A 181 -16.45 -2.40 3.59
N ALA A 182 -16.25 -3.54 2.91
CA ALA A 182 -15.37 -4.58 3.41
C ALA A 182 -13.89 -4.17 3.40
N LEU A 183 -13.45 -3.42 2.39
CA LEU A 183 -12.11 -2.80 2.37
C LEU A 183 -11.93 -1.80 3.52
N GLY A 184 -12.96 -1.03 3.88
CA GLY A 184 -12.92 -0.10 5.01
C GLY A 184 -12.73 -0.85 6.34
N LEU A 185 -13.45 -1.95 6.54
CA LEU A 185 -13.27 -2.81 7.71
C LEU A 185 -11.89 -3.46 7.75
N ASP A 186 -11.38 -3.92 6.60
CA ASP A 186 -10.04 -4.50 6.49
C ASP A 186 -8.94 -3.46 6.78
N PHE A 187 -9.08 -2.23 6.26
CA PHE A 187 -8.17 -1.12 6.51
C PHE A 187 -8.13 -0.75 7.99
N ALA A 188 -9.28 -0.59 8.64
CA ALA A 188 -9.37 -0.25 10.06
C ALA A 188 -8.69 -1.31 10.97
N ARG A 189 -8.72 -2.58 10.56
CA ARG A 189 -8.11 -3.70 11.30
C ARG A 189 -6.64 -3.94 10.98
N GLU A 190 -6.14 -3.41 9.86
CA GLU A 190 -4.75 -3.61 9.45
C GLU A 190 -3.79 -2.90 10.40
N LYS A 191 -2.85 -3.66 10.98
CA LYS A 191 -1.85 -3.18 11.93
C LYS A 191 -0.53 -2.82 11.27
N VAL A 192 -0.29 -3.31 10.06
CA VAL A 192 0.95 -3.10 9.33
C VAL A 192 0.84 -1.82 8.50
N GLY A 193 1.52 -0.77 8.97
CA GLY A 193 1.45 0.57 8.36
C GLY A 193 1.79 0.61 6.87
N MET A 194 2.77 -0.18 6.40
CA MET A 194 3.09 -0.22 4.96
C MET A 194 1.94 -0.79 4.12
N VAL A 195 1.18 -1.77 4.64
CA VAL A 195 0.05 -2.36 3.92
C VAL A 195 -1.13 -1.39 3.90
N LYS A 196 -1.39 -0.67 5.01
CA LYS A 196 -2.34 0.45 5.04
C LYS A 196 -1.97 1.51 4.00
N SER A 197 -0.69 1.88 3.95
CA SER A 197 -0.20 2.89 3.00
C SER A 197 -0.43 2.47 1.56
N ASP A 198 -0.17 1.20 1.24
CA ASP A 198 -0.38 0.64 -0.09
C ASP A 198 -1.86 0.72 -0.52
N LEU A 199 -2.78 0.33 0.36
CA LEU A 199 -4.21 0.43 0.06
C LEU A 199 -4.65 1.90 -0.07
N CYS A 200 -4.26 2.76 0.87
CA CYS A 200 -4.64 4.17 0.85
C CYS A 200 -4.21 4.87 -0.44
N ARG A 201 -2.99 4.62 -0.90
CA ARG A 201 -2.50 5.15 -2.17
C ARG A 201 -3.38 4.72 -3.35
N LEU A 202 -3.80 3.45 -3.42
CA LEU A 202 -4.69 3.00 -4.50
C LEU A 202 -6.05 3.71 -4.44
N VAL A 203 -6.57 3.96 -3.23
CA VAL A 203 -7.81 4.72 -3.03
C VAL A 203 -7.65 6.15 -3.53
N MET A 204 -6.56 6.84 -3.15
CA MET A 204 -6.24 8.18 -3.66
C MET A 204 -6.16 8.20 -5.18
N MET A 205 -5.42 7.26 -5.77
CA MET A 205 -5.25 7.17 -7.23
C MET A 205 -6.57 6.92 -7.94
N TYR A 206 -7.44 6.07 -7.40
CA TYR A 206 -8.74 5.78 -8.02
C TYR A 206 -9.71 6.95 -7.90
N SER A 207 -9.77 7.61 -6.74
CA SER A 207 -10.71 8.71 -6.50
C SER A 207 -10.27 10.01 -7.17
N LEU A 208 -8.99 10.35 -7.07
CA LEU A 208 -8.47 11.66 -7.46
C LEU A 208 -7.64 11.61 -8.73
N GLY A 209 -6.94 10.51 -9.01
CA GLY A 209 -5.86 10.50 -10.00
C GLY A 209 -4.75 11.51 -9.68
N GLY A 210 -3.77 11.61 -10.58
CA GLY A 210 -2.63 12.49 -10.46
C GLY A 210 -1.34 11.73 -10.25
N PHE A 211 -0.41 12.32 -9.51
CA PHE A 211 0.93 11.82 -9.26
C PHE A 211 1.10 11.53 -7.76
N TYR A 212 1.20 10.26 -7.44
CA TYR A 212 1.53 9.83 -6.10
C TYR A 212 3.04 9.65 -5.91
N PHE A 213 3.52 10.11 -4.76
CA PHE A 213 4.89 9.88 -4.29
C PHE A 213 4.88 9.39 -2.83
N ASP A 214 5.67 8.35 -2.54
CA ASP A 214 6.04 8.05 -1.16
C ASP A 214 6.87 9.23 -0.62
N THR A 215 6.72 9.53 0.66
CA THR A 215 7.41 10.66 1.30
C THR A 215 8.94 10.53 1.33
N ASP A 216 9.48 9.33 1.08
CA ASP A 216 10.91 9.02 1.09
C ASP A 216 11.54 8.76 -0.28
N ILE A 217 10.85 9.01 -1.39
CA ILE A 217 11.49 9.05 -2.73
C ILE A 217 11.88 10.46 -3.12
N LEU A 218 12.99 10.62 -3.85
CA LEU A 218 13.51 11.93 -4.25
C LEU A 218 13.48 12.09 -5.77
N PRO A 219 12.40 12.65 -6.35
CA PRO A 219 12.40 13.05 -7.75
C PRO A 219 13.39 14.18 -8.00
N LEU A 220 14.11 14.09 -9.13
CA LEU A 220 15.10 15.09 -9.51
C LEU A 220 14.48 16.16 -10.41
N PRO A 221 13.76 15.79 -11.49
CA PRO A 221 13.00 16.74 -12.30
C PRO A 221 11.50 16.68 -11.99
N ASN A 222 10.74 17.60 -12.57
CA ASN A 222 9.30 17.44 -12.70
C ASN A 222 8.99 16.22 -13.58
N LEU A 223 8.47 15.14 -12.97
CA LEU A 223 8.19 13.89 -13.69
C LEU A 223 7.12 14.01 -14.77
N GLU A 224 6.25 15.01 -14.73
CA GLU A 224 5.27 15.27 -15.79
C GLU A 224 5.97 15.46 -17.15
N GLN A 225 7.14 16.12 -17.16
CA GLN A 225 7.94 16.37 -18.36
C GLN A 225 8.59 15.10 -18.93
N HIS A 226 8.63 14.03 -18.13
CA HIS A 226 9.14 12.72 -18.54
C HIS A 226 8.02 11.73 -18.88
N LEU A 227 6.75 12.13 -18.76
CA LEU A 227 5.63 11.30 -19.17
C LEU A 227 5.23 11.55 -20.63
N GLU A 228 4.80 10.48 -21.29
CA GLU A 228 4.11 10.54 -22.57
C GLU A 228 2.85 11.42 -22.39
N PRO A 229 2.60 12.42 -23.25
CA PRO A 229 1.48 13.35 -23.07
C PRO A 229 0.10 12.70 -22.98
N LYS A 230 -0.04 11.49 -23.55
CA LYS A 230 -1.28 10.70 -23.53
C LYS A 230 -1.28 9.60 -22.46
N ALA A 231 -0.26 9.53 -21.61
CA ALA A 231 -0.20 8.56 -20.52
C ALA A 231 -1.45 8.67 -19.64
N THR A 232 -2.09 7.53 -19.38
CA THR A 232 -3.22 7.40 -18.45
C THR A 232 -2.83 6.65 -17.20
N PHE A 233 -1.69 5.96 -17.24
CA PHE A 233 -1.09 5.24 -16.12
C PHE A 233 0.43 5.25 -16.27
N ALA A 234 1.15 5.45 -15.17
CA ALA A 234 2.59 5.28 -15.11
C ALA A 234 3.02 4.71 -13.76
N THR A 235 4.07 3.89 -13.78
CA THR A 235 4.70 3.33 -12.58
C THR A 235 6.14 2.94 -12.87
N VAL A 236 6.79 2.29 -11.92
CA VAL A 236 8.17 1.85 -11.99
C VAL A 236 8.21 0.33 -11.93
N ILE A 237 8.93 -0.31 -12.84
CA ILE A 237 9.28 -1.73 -12.73
C ILE A 237 10.41 -1.84 -11.72
N ALA A 238 10.22 -2.62 -10.65
CA ALA A 238 11.25 -2.81 -9.62
C ALA A 238 12.52 -3.48 -10.18
N ASP A 239 13.66 -3.34 -9.48
CA ASP A 239 14.95 -3.89 -9.96
C ASP A 239 14.96 -5.42 -10.11
N ASP A 240 14.03 -6.12 -9.44
CA ASP A 240 13.83 -7.56 -9.59
C ASP A 240 13.11 -7.96 -10.91
N GLY A 241 12.55 -6.99 -11.64
CA GLY A 241 11.77 -7.19 -12.86
C GLY A 241 10.46 -7.94 -12.68
N LYS A 242 10.08 -8.25 -11.43
CA LYS A 242 8.95 -9.11 -11.06
C LYS A 242 7.84 -8.36 -10.34
N ASN A 243 8.10 -7.14 -9.90
CA ASN A 243 7.16 -6.32 -9.13
C ASN A 243 7.09 -4.90 -9.68
N TYR A 244 6.06 -4.14 -9.31
CA TYR A 244 6.02 -2.70 -9.57
C TYR A 244 6.44 -1.93 -8.32
N PHE A 245 7.51 -1.15 -8.44
CA PHE A 245 7.94 -0.25 -7.39
C PHE A 245 6.91 0.87 -7.25
N GLN A 246 6.18 0.79 -6.16
CA GLN A 246 4.91 1.45 -5.99
C GLN A 246 5.04 2.81 -5.29
N ALA A 247 6.27 3.20 -4.96
CA ALA A 247 6.58 4.47 -4.33
C ALA A 247 6.35 5.66 -5.27
N PHE A 248 6.23 5.41 -6.58
CA PHE A 248 5.70 6.36 -7.56
C PHE A 248 4.57 5.73 -8.37
N LEU A 249 3.46 6.46 -8.50
CA LEU A 249 2.39 6.16 -9.45
C LEU A 249 1.91 7.44 -10.10
N ALA A 250 1.47 7.34 -11.36
CA ALA A 250 0.66 8.36 -11.99
C ALA A 250 -0.54 7.69 -12.66
N ALA A 251 -1.75 8.26 -12.53
CA ALA A 251 -2.93 7.68 -13.17
C ALA A 251 -4.05 8.70 -13.34
N THR A 252 -4.91 8.49 -14.32
CA THR A 252 -6.18 9.21 -14.42
C THR A 252 -7.11 8.77 -13.28
N PRO A 253 -8.07 9.63 -12.87
CA PRO A 253 -9.13 9.18 -11.97
C PRO A 253 -9.86 7.97 -12.53
N LYS A 254 -10.29 7.07 -11.64
CA LYS A 254 -11.04 5.86 -11.96
C LYS A 254 -10.33 4.93 -12.96
N HIS A 255 -8.99 4.98 -13.06
CA HIS A 255 -8.24 4.17 -14.01
C HIS A 255 -8.48 2.66 -13.75
N PRO A 256 -8.80 1.85 -14.78
CA PRO A 256 -9.17 0.44 -14.58
C PRO A 256 -8.06 -0.42 -13.95
N ALA A 257 -6.79 -0.16 -14.25
CA ALA A 257 -5.68 -0.86 -13.57
C ALA A 257 -5.67 -0.64 -12.05
N ILE A 258 -6.06 0.56 -11.59
CA ILE A 258 -6.15 0.88 -10.16
C ILE A 258 -7.37 0.18 -9.55
N LEU A 259 -8.50 0.14 -10.27
CA LEU A 259 -9.68 -0.62 -9.85
C LEU A 259 -9.34 -2.11 -9.65
N GLU A 260 -8.68 -2.73 -10.63
CA GLU A 260 -8.25 -4.12 -10.50
C GLU A 260 -7.26 -4.31 -9.34
N SER A 261 -6.46 -3.29 -9.02
CA SER A 261 -5.55 -3.34 -7.86
C SER A 261 -6.31 -3.34 -6.52
N LEU A 262 -7.38 -2.54 -6.40
CA LEU A 262 -8.26 -2.56 -5.23
C LEU A 262 -8.94 -3.92 -5.06
N LYS A 263 -9.40 -4.53 -6.17
CA LYS A 263 -9.98 -5.89 -6.15
C LYS A 263 -8.96 -6.94 -5.72
N GLU A 264 -7.71 -6.86 -6.21
CA GLU A 264 -6.66 -7.79 -5.80
C GLU A 264 -6.28 -7.62 -4.31
N PHE A 265 -6.29 -6.38 -3.79
CA PHE A 265 -6.16 -6.12 -2.35
C PHE A 265 -7.29 -6.77 -1.55
N LYS A 266 -8.54 -6.63 -2.01
CA LYS A 266 -9.68 -7.26 -1.36
C LYS A 266 -9.55 -8.78 -1.31
N LYS A 267 -9.23 -9.41 -2.44
CA LYS A 267 -9.00 -10.87 -2.53
C LYS A 267 -7.88 -11.32 -1.59
N TRP A 268 -6.82 -10.51 -1.45
CA TRP A 268 -5.73 -10.80 -0.54
C TRP A 268 -6.17 -10.74 0.94
N TYR A 269 -6.94 -9.73 1.34
CA TYR A 269 -7.52 -9.67 2.69
C TYR A 269 -8.47 -10.83 2.96
N ASP A 270 -9.30 -11.21 1.99
CA ASP A 270 -10.18 -12.38 2.13
C ASP A 270 -9.39 -13.64 2.43
N GLN A 271 -8.29 -13.86 1.73
CA GLN A 271 -7.39 -14.99 1.99
C GLN A 271 -6.75 -14.88 3.38
N LEU A 272 -6.32 -13.69 3.79
CA LEU A 272 -5.73 -13.44 5.09
C LEU A 272 -6.70 -13.70 6.25
N ASN A 273 -8.00 -13.46 6.02
CA ASN A 273 -9.05 -13.61 7.02
C ASN A 273 -9.69 -15.01 7.07
N ARG A 274 -9.28 -15.95 6.20
CA ARG A 274 -9.78 -17.32 6.25
C ARG A 274 -9.40 -18.02 7.57
N PRO A 275 -10.33 -18.73 8.22
CA PRO A 275 -10.02 -19.55 9.40
C PRO A 275 -8.88 -20.54 9.11
N GLY A 276 -7.96 -20.69 10.05
CA GLY A 276 -6.81 -21.60 9.92
C GLY A 276 -5.66 -21.08 9.04
N GLN A 277 -5.79 -19.90 8.42
CA GLN A 277 -4.71 -19.33 7.62
C GLN A 277 -3.57 -18.80 8.50
N ASN A 278 -2.34 -19.24 8.21
CA ASN A 278 -1.15 -18.63 8.80
C ASN A 278 -0.87 -17.28 8.12
N LYS A 279 -1.28 -16.19 8.79
CA LYS A 279 -1.19 -14.82 8.29
C LYS A 279 0.25 -14.39 7.97
N ASP A 280 1.21 -14.73 8.84
CA ASP A 280 2.62 -14.38 8.65
C ASP A 280 3.24 -15.13 7.49
N LEU A 281 2.84 -16.38 7.28
CA LEU A 281 3.27 -17.16 6.13
C LEU A 281 2.72 -16.56 4.83
N LEU A 282 1.43 -16.18 4.79
CA LEU A 282 0.84 -15.57 3.60
C LEU A 282 1.50 -14.24 3.26
N ARG A 283 1.77 -13.41 4.27
CA ARG A 283 2.49 -12.14 4.12
C ARG A 283 3.90 -12.35 3.57
N ARG A 284 4.67 -13.27 4.15
CA ARG A 284 6.04 -13.58 3.67
C ARG A 284 6.05 -14.19 2.27
N LYS A 285 5.08 -15.07 1.96
CA LYS A 285 4.94 -15.66 0.62
C LYS A 285 4.59 -14.62 -0.44
N THR A 286 3.89 -13.55 -0.06
CA THR A 286 3.52 -12.48 -0.98
C THR A 286 4.68 -11.48 -1.07
N ALA A 287 5.59 -11.72 -2.02
CA ALA A 287 6.73 -10.85 -2.35
C ALA A 287 7.58 -10.44 -1.13
N ASN A 288 7.88 -11.40 -0.25
CA ASN A 288 8.71 -11.18 0.95
C ASN A 288 8.17 -10.05 1.85
N GLY A 289 6.86 -9.82 1.85
CA GLY A 289 6.20 -8.76 2.62
C GLY A 289 5.88 -7.49 1.82
N ASN A 290 6.41 -7.31 0.60
CA ASN A 290 6.07 -6.20 -0.29
C ASN A 290 4.77 -6.49 -1.06
N ILE A 291 3.68 -6.66 -0.31
CA ILE A 291 2.40 -7.13 -0.85
C ILE A 291 1.88 -6.20 -1.95
N GLY A 292 1.88 -4.88 -1.73
CA GLY A 292 1.34 -3.94 -2.70
C GLY A 292 2.05 -3.99 -4.05
N THR A 293 3.38 -4.12 -4.08
CA THR A 293 4.16 -4.15 -5.34
C THR A 293 3.79 -5.34 -6.21
N ALA A 294 3.49 -6.48 -5.58
CA ALA A 294 3.10 -7.70 -6.26
C ALA A 294 1.63 -7.66 -6.72
N LEU A 295 0.73 -7.20 -5.84
CA LEU A 295 -0.69 -7.09 -6.16
C LEU A 295 -0.94 -6.08 -7.28
N LEU A 296 -0.25 -4.94 -7.26
CA LEU A 296 -0.35 -3.93 -8.32
C LEU A 296 0.08 -4.49 -9.68
N ARG A 297 1.22 -5.19 -9.74
CA ARG A 297 1.68 -5.80 -11.00
C ARG A 297 0.71 -6.88 -11.48
N LYS A 298 0.22 -7.74 -10.57
CA LYS A 298 -0.78 -8.76 -10.89
C LYS A 298 -2.04 -8.12 -11.47
N ALA A 299 -2.58 -7.09 -10.82
CA ALA A 299 -3.74 -6.35 -11.28
C ALA A 299 -3.53 -5.70 -12.64
N PHE A 300 -2.36 -5.09 -12.86
CA PHE A 300 -2.01 -4.55 -14.17
C PHE A 300 -2.01 -5.62 -15.26
N HIS A 301 -1.39 -6.79 -15.03
CA HIS A 301 -1.40 -7.88 -16.02
C HIS A 301 -2.80 -8.41 -16.27
N THR A 302 -3.65 -8.52 -15.23
CA THR A 302 -5.05 -8.90 -15.38
C THR A 302 -5.80 -7.91 -16.28
N TRP A 303 -5.71 -6.61 -15.98
CA TRP A 303 -6.36 -5.56 -16.75
C TRP A 303 -5.84 -5.48 -18.19
N SER A 304 -4.52 -5.44 -18.36
CA SER A 304 -3.84 -5.29 -19.65
C SER A 304 -3.80 -6.59 -20.47
N ARG A 305 -4.40 -7.68 -19.99
CA ARG A 305 -4.41 -9.00 -20.63
C ARG A 305 -2.99 -9.51 -20.94
N GLY A 306 -2.05 -9.25 -20.03
CA GLY A 306 -0.66 -9.69 -20.17
C GLY A 306 0.16 -8.91 -21.19
N THR A 307 -0.24 -7.67 -21.52
CA THR A 307 0.55 -6.82 -22.44
C THR A 307 1.98 -6.65 -21.92
N ARG A 308 2.95 -6.65 -22.84
CA ARG A 308 4.38 -6.51 -22.54
C ARG A 308 4.69 -5.13 -21.97
N GLU A 309 5.57 -5.10 -20.97
CA GLU A 309 6.00 -3.90 -20.23
C GLU A 309 7.20 -3.21 -20.91
N ASP A 310 6.97 -2.67 -22.10
CA ASP A 310 7.92 -1.76 -22.75
C ASP A 310 7.87 -0.38 -22.07
N SER A 311 8.75 0.55 -22.45
CA SER A 311 8.80 1.87 -21.79
C SER A 311 7.47 2.62 -21.90
N VAL A 312 6.80 2.53 -23.06
CA VAL A 312 5.47 3.09 -23.31
C VAL A 312 4.65 2.03 -24.04
N VAL A 313 3.41 1.82 -23.59
CA VAL A 313 2.48 0.82 -24.08
C VAL A 313 1.17 1.50 -24.43
N VAL A 314 0.83 1.52 -25.72
CA VAL A 314 -0.48 1.99 -26.19
C VAL A 314 -1.41 0.79 -26.28
N HIS A 315 -2.50 0.82 -25.51
CA HIS A 315 -3.43 -0.31 -25.45
C HIS A 315 -4.43 -0.27 -26.61
N THR A 316 -4.84 -1.45 -27.07
CA THR A 316 -5.74 -1.62 -28.22
C THR A 316 -7.01 -2.41 -27.87
N GLY A 317 -8.00 -2.40 -28.78
CA GLY A 317 -9.25 -3.15 -28.59
C GLY A 317 -10.12 -2.58 -27.47
N GLY A 318 -10.62 -3.43 -26.58
CA GLY A 318 -11.45 -3.01 -25.42
C GLY A 318 -10.71 -2.15 -24.38
N LEU A 319 -9.41 -1.92 -24.58
CA LEU A 319 -8.56 -1.05 -23.76
C LEU A 319 -8.09 0.19 -24.54
N ALA A 320 -8.61 0.42 -25.75
CA ALA A 320 -8.21 1.54 -26.59
C ALA A 320 -8.39 2.88 -25.86
N GLY A 321 -7.42 3.77 -26.08
CA GLY A 321 -7.37 5.09 -25.45
C GLY A 321 -6.51 5.14 -24.18
N HIS A 322 -6.14 4.00 -23.59
CA HIS A 322 -5.20 3.96 -22.49
C HIS A 322 -3.75 3.89 -22.97
N VAL A 323 -2.87 4.59 -22.27
CA VAL A 323 -1.41 4.54 -22.47
C VAL A 323 -0.75 4.31 -21.13
N SER A 324 0.05 3.25 -21.03
CA SER A 324 0.83 2.93 -19.83
C SER A 324 2.30 3.22 -20.05
N GLN A 325 2.94 3.89 -19.10
CA GLN A 325 4.37 4.16 -19.14
C GLN A 325 5.10 3.54 -17.95
N PHE A 326 6.30 3.03 -18.22
CA PHE A 326 7.10 2.31 -17.25
C PHE A 326 8.52 2.87 -17.18
N PHE A 327 8.85 3.40 -15.99
CA PHE A 327 10.23 3.60 -15.60
C PHE A 327 10.82 2.28 -15.06
N VAL A 328 12.12 2.25 -14.80
CA VAL A 328 12.78 1.07 -14.24
C VAL A 328 13.65 1.48 -13.05
N GLU A 329 13.48 0.80 -11.94
CA GLU A 329 14.39 0.89 -10.80
C GLU A 329 15.64 0.06 -11.08
N LYS A 330 16.81 0.62 -10.78
CA LYS A 330 18.10 -0.03 -10.95
C LYS A 330 19.03 0.27 -9.79
N ASN A 331 19.78 -0.75 -9.40
CA ASN A 331 20.92 -0.64 -8.51
C ASN A 331 22.10 0.12 -9.19
N ASP A 332 22.92 0.84 -8.42
CA ASP A 332 24.05 1.70 -8.82
C ASP A 332 25.01 1.05 -9.82
N GLN A 333 25.30 -0.24 -9.64
CA GLN A 333 26.17 -1.00 -10.55
C GLN A 333 25.61 -1.07 -11.97
N ARG A 334 24.28 -0.99 -12.12
CA ARG A 334 23.53 -1.08 -13.39
C ARG A 334 23.14 0.29 -13.94
N LEU A 335 23.52 1.38 -13.27
CA LEU A 335 23.25 2.75 -13.69
C LEU A 335 24.33 3.32 -14.63
N LYS A 336 25.36 2.53 -14.98
CA LYS A 336 26.38 2.94 -15.97
C LYS A 336 25.71 3.35 -17.30
N GLY A 337 26.01 4.57 -17.74
CA GLY A 337 25.47 5.15 -18.98
C GLY A 337 24.19 5.99 -18.80
N PHE A 338 23.68 6.15 -17.58
CA PHE A 338 22.61 7.11 -17.29
C PHE A 338 23.17 8.46 -16.84
N GLN A 339 22.52 9.53 -17.26
CA GLN A 339 22.87 10.91 -16.88
C GLN A 339 22.19 11.30 -15.56
N GLY A 340 22.82 12.19 -14.79
CA GLY A 340 22.28 12.73 -13.53
C GLY A 340 22.67 11.97 -12.26
N LEU A 341 23.60 11.00 -12.35
CA LEU A 341 24.07 10.27 -11.18
C LEU A 341 25.16 11.05 -10.43
N PRO A 342 25.09 11.11 -9.08
CA PRO A 342 26.25 11.45 -8.28
C PRO A 342 27.33 10.39 -8.45
N SER A 343 28.58 10.79 -8.24
CA SER A 343 29.77 9.98 -8.51
C SER A 343 29.84 8.65 -7.75
N ARG A 344 29.15 8.51 -6.61
CA ARG A 344 28.94 7.26 -5.88
C ARG A 344 27.62 7.32 -5.11
N LEU A 345 26.91 6.19 -5.07
CA LEU A 345 25.84 5.92 -4.12
C LEU A 345 26.40 4.93 -3.09
N SER A 346 26.09 5.09 -1.80
CA SER A 346 26.60 4.20 -0.75
C SER A 346 25.50 3.75 0.20
N GLY A 347 25.57 2.50 0.65
CA GLY A 347 24.57 1.88 1.53
C GLY A 347 23.73 0.80 0.84
N LYS A 348 23.25 -0.18 1.61
CA LYS A 348 22.60 -1.39 1.08
C LYS A 348 21.29 -1.13 0.32
N LEU A 349 20.51 -0.12 0.74
CA LEU A 349 19.24 0.28 0.10
C LEU A 349 19.27 1.71 -0.47
N CYS A 350 20.40 2.41 -0.33
CA CYS A 350 20.63 3.78 -0.80
C CYS A 350 21.45 3.78 -2.11
N ASN A 351 21.30 2.72 -2.89
CA ASN A 351 22.03 2.55 -4.14
C ASN A 351 21.06 2.20 -5.27
N TYR A 352 19.80 2.57 -5.13
CA TYR A 352 18.77 2.38 -6.14
C TYR A 352 18.29 3.73 -6.67
N ALA A 353 18.19 3.83 -7.99
CA ALA A 353 17.59 4.96 -8.65
C ALA A 353 16.60 4.47 -9.71
N VAL A 354 15.62 5.31 -10.02
CA VAL A 354 14.68 5.06 -11.09
C VAL A 354 15.11 5.84 -12.31
N VAL A 355 15.09 5.15 -13.44
CA VAL A 355 15.54 5.67 -14.72
C VAL A 355 14.45 5.62 -15.76
N ASP A 356 14.47 6.59 -16.67
CA ASP A 356 13.76 6.49 -17.93
C ASP A 356 14.67 5.79 -18.95
N ARG A 357 14.21 4.62 -19.43
CA ARG A 357 14.95 3.81 -20.41
C ARG A 357 15.08 4.51 -21.76
N SER A 358 14.11 5.34 -22.13
CA SER A 358 14.03 6.04 -23.41
C SER A 358 15.07 7.17 -23.46
N SER A 359 14.99 8.10 -22.52
CA SER A 359 15.89 9.26 -22.45
C SER A 359 17.25 8.97 -21.80
N LYS A 360 17.44 7.80 -21.17
CA LYS A 360 18.66 7.44 -20.42
C LYS A 360 19.00 8.41 -19.28
N THR A 361 17.97 8.97 -18.64
CA THR A 361 18.15 9.85 -17.48
C THR A 361 17.73 9.16 -16.19
N VAL A 362 18.37 9.56 -15.09
CA VAL A 362 17.84 9.31 -13.75
C VAL A 362 16.73 10.31 -13.48
N VAL A 363 15.58 9.82 -13.03
CA VAL A 363 14.40 10.67 -12.77
C VAL A 363 14.06 10.77 -11.28
N MET A 364 14.50 9.81 -10.46
CA MET A 364 14.39 9.87 -9.00
C MET A 364 15.38 8.92 -8.32
N PHE A 365 15.76 9.21 -7.07
CA PHE A 365 16.31 8.19 -6.18
C PHE A 365 15.18 7.44 -5.50
N SER A 366 15.32 6.11 -5.41
CA SER A 366 14.27 5.27 -4.86
C SER A 366 14.03 5.51 -3.37
N ARG A 367 15.03 6.00 -2.63
CA ARG A 367 14.96 6.25 -1.18
C ARG A 367 15.91 7.37 -0.76
N ILE A 368 15.51 8.17 0.21
CA ILE A 368 16.40 9.08 0.96
C ILE A 368 16.68 8.59 2.38
N TYR A 369 15.98 7.54 2.80
CA TYR A 369 16.09 6.94 4.12
C TYR A 369 15.90 5.42 4.07
N ASP A 370 16.87 4.70 4.62
CA ASP A 370 16.79 3.27 4.84
C ASP A 370 16.04 2.98 6.14
N LYS A 371 14.73 2.69 6.00
CA LYS A 371 13.86 2.31 7.12
C LYS A 371 14.26 1.02 7.83
N VAL A 372 14.99 0.11 7.16
CA VAL A 372 15.40 -1.19 7.72
C VAL A 372 16.59 -1.01 8.65
N HIS A 373 17.56 -0.19 8.24
CA HIS A 373 18.78 0.06 9.00
C HIS A 373 18.77 1.38 9.78
N HIS A 374 17.65 2.12 9.73
CA HIS A 374 17.49 3.44 10.32
C HIS A 374 18.59 4.44 9.92
N GLN A 375 18.99 4.42 8.65
CA GLN A 375 20.11 5.19 8.11
C GLN A 375 19.67 6.18 7.03
N LEU A 376 20.21 7.40 7.06
CA LEU A 376 20.06 8.36 5.97
C LEU A 376 20.89 7.92 4.76
N CYS A 377 20.30 8.02 3.57
CA CYS A 377 21.02 7.91 2.31
C CYS A 377 21.80 9.23 2.11
N ARG A 378 23.05 9.28 2.57
CA ARG A 378 23.76 10.54 2.83
C ARG A 378 23.93 11.35 1.56
N GLU A 379 24.28 10.69 0.47
CA GLU A 379 24.51 11.27 -0.83
C GLU A 379 23.21 11.87 -1.40
N GLU A 380 22.10 11.16 -1.29
CA GLU A 380 20.78 11.60 -1.72
C GLU A 380 20.28 12.79 -0.88
N VAL A 381 20.51 12.75 0.45
CA VAL A 381 20.15 13.87 1.34
C VAL A 381 21.00 15.10 1.05
N GLN A 382 22.31 14.94 0.82
CA GLN A 382 23.18 16.05 0.42
C GLN A 382 22.74 16.64 -0.91
N PHE A 383 22.39 15.79 -1.88
CA PHE A 383 21.86 16.22 -3.16
C PHE A 383 20.52 16.95 -3.02
N MET A 384 19.61 16.45 -2.19
CA MET A 384 18.35 17.13 -1.90
C MET A 384 18.59 18.53 -1.33
N HIS A 385 19.52 18.67 -0.38
CA HIS A 385 19.84 19.98 0.20
C HIS A 385 20.43 20.95 -0.82
N SER A 386 21.27 20.48 -1.74
CA SER A 386 21.82 21.34 -2.80
C SER A 386 20.72 21.78 -3.77
N LEU A 387 19.77 20.91 -4.13
CA LEU A 387 18.60 21.27 -4.92
C LEU A 387 17.72 22.31 -4.21
N ILE A 388 17.47 22.14 -2.91
CA ILE A 388 16.65 23.09 -2.13
C ILE A 388 17.33 24.48 -2.07
N GLN A 389 18.65 24.51 -1.88
CA GLN A 389 19.43 25.75 -1.87
C GLN A 389 19.38 26.45 -3.23
N LEU A 390 19.55 25.70 -4.32
CA LEU A 390 19.50 26.25 -5.68
C LEU A 390 18.16 26.97 -5.95
N HIS A 391 17.04 26.35 -5.58
CA HIS A 391 15.69 26.92 -5.73
C HIS A 391 15.38 28.07 -4.77
N SER A 392 16.18 28.29 -3.73
CA SER A 392 15.95 29.40 -2.80
C SER A 392 16.54 30.72 -3.31
N HIS A 393 17.31 30.67 -4.40
CA HIS A 393 17.98 31.82 -5.02
C HIS A 393 17.41 32.21 -6.38
N SER A 394 16.57 31.37 -6.99
CA SER A 394 15.77 31.65 -8.18
C SER A 394 14.41 32.22 -7.80
#